data_AF-A0AAP2MJ22-F1
#
_entry.id   AF-A0AAP2MJ22-F1
#
_cell.length_a   1.000
_cell.length_b   1.000
_cell.length_c   1.000
_cell.angle_alpha   90.00
_cell.angle_beta   90.00
_cell.angle_gamma   90.00
#
_symmetry.space_group_name_H-M   'P 1'
#
loop_
_entity.id
_entity.type
_entity.pdbx_description
1 polymer ?
#
loop_
_entity_poly.entity_id
_entity_poly.type
_entity_poly.pdbx_seq_one_letter_code
_entity_poly.pdbx_strand_id
1 'polypeptide(L)'
;MAAWFTVVAPLLPELIRAARPMFTRSREPSQIPQQIRELQDAVDRNDQAIRTLAGEMEQTLSALKQASTQLESTLADLRRQQAEHDRRLHAMQWIVGVAVTAAVLAFAVAAFALAR
;
A
#
# COMPACT_ATOMS: atom_id res chain seq x y z
N MET A 1 11.93 -37.32 24.78
CA MET A 1 12.41 -36.12 25.51
C MET A 1 13.34 -35.35 24.59
N ALA A 2 13.23 -34.03 24.59
CA ALA A 2 13.56 -33.26 23.40
C ALA A 2 15.08 -33.12 23.19
N ALA A 3 15.58 -33.72 22.09
CA ALA A 3 16.99 -33.80 21.71
C ALA A 3 17.70 -32.43 21.58
N TRP A 4 16.93 -31.34 21.52
CA TRP A 4 17.48 -29.99 21.54
C TRP A 4 18.12 -29.64 22.89
N PHE A 5 17.67 -30.24 24.01
CA PHE A 5 18.17 -29.91 25.34
C PHE A 5 19.59 -30.45 25.58
N THR A 6 19.95 -31.63 25.07
CA THR A 6 21.32 -32.18 25.16
C THR A 6 22.33 -31.40 24.33
N VAL A 7 21.89 -30.75 23.26
CA VAL A 7 22.73 -29.88 22.42
C VAL A 7 22.93 -28.51 23.05
N VAL A 8 21.92 -27.97 23.72
CA VAL A 8 21.95 -26.62 24.30
C VAL A 8 22.47 -26.62 25.75
N ALA A 9 22.31 -27.70 26.52
CA ALA A 9 22.74 -27.78 27.92
C ALA A 9 24.21 -27.38 28.19
N PRO A 10 25.20 -27.77 27.36
CA PRO A 10 26.59 -27.34 27.57
C PRO A 10 26.83 -25.85 27.25
N LEU A 11 25.94 -25.23 26.47
CA LEU A 11 26.03 -23.85 26.00
C LEU A 11 25.22 -22.88 26.90
N LEU A 12 24.36 -23.40 27.78
CA LEU A 12 23.61 -22.61 28.75
C LEU A 12 24.50 -21.70 29.61
N PRO A 13 25.67 -22.13 30.13
CA PRO A 13 26.52 -21.25 30.93
C PRO A 13 27.03 -20.04 30.13
N GLU A 14 27.40 -20.23 28.87
CA GLU A 14 27.86 -19.17 27.97
C GLU A 14 26.71 -18.26 27.50
N LEU A 15 25.53 -18.83 27.25
CA LEU A 15 24.31 -18.05 26.96
C LEU A 15 23.91 -17.15 28.15
N ILE A 16 23.97 -17.67 29.37
CA ILE A 16 23.69 -16.91 30.59
C ILE A 16 24.78 -15.85 30.84
N ARG A 17 26.03 -16.12 30.43
CA ARG A 17 27.15 -15.15 30.53
C ARG A 17 27.05 -14.05 29.47
N ALA A 18 26.62 -14.38 28.26
CA ALA A 18 26.40 -13.44 27.15
C ALA A 18 25.14 -12.60 27.36
N ALA A 19 24.09 -13.17 27.96
CA ALA A 19 22.86 -12.45 28.30
C ALA A 19 22.98 -11.60 29.58
N ARG A 20 24.13 -11.65 30.27
CA ARG A 20 24.34 -10.86 31.47
C ARG A 20 24.35 -9.36 31.09
N PRO A 21 23.43 -8.54 31.64
CA PRO A 21 23.32 -7.14 31.27
C PRO A 21 24.63 -6.41 31.54
N MET A 22 25.07 -5.59 30.58
CA MET A 22 26.33 -4.84 30.59
C MET A 22 26.55 -4.03 31.89
N PHE A 23 25.47 -3.65 32.58
CA PHE A 23 25.46 -2.90 33.84
C PHE A 23 25.89 -3.69 35.08
N THR A 24 25.97 -5.03 35.01
CA THR A 24 26.32 -5.90 36.17
C THR A 24 27.74 -6.45 36.11
N ARG A 25 28.52 -6.14 35.07
CA ARG A 25 29.98 -6.33 35.12
C ARG A 25 30.51 -5.38 36.19
N SER A 26 31.13 -5.93 37.24
CA SER A 26 31.77 -5.18 38.31
C SER A 26 32.57 -4.01 37.74
N ARG A 27 32.04 -2.79 37.92
CA ARG A 27 32.56 -1.56 37.34
C ARG A 27 33.71 -1.05 38.19
N GLU A 28 34.86 -0.82 37.56
CA GLU A 28 35.82 0.15 38.09
C GLU A 28 35.13 1.53 38.16
N PRO A 29 35.30 2.28 39.25
CA PRO A 29 34.58 3.53 39.50
C PRO A 29 35.00 4.72 38.61
N SER A 30 35.87 4.53 37.62
CA SER A 30 36.52 5.60 36.85
C SER A 30 35.80 6.01 35.54
N GLN A 31 34.77 5.26 35.09
CA GLN A 31 34.18 5.46 33.73
C GLN A 31 32.87 6.26 33.68
N ILE A 32 32.38 6.79 34.82
CA ILE A 32 31.13 7.57 34.86
C ILE A 32 31.14 8.76 33.87
N PRO A 33 32.23 9.55 33.74
CA PRO A 33 32.26 10.67 32.77
C PRO A 33 32.19 10.22 31.31
N GLN A 34 32.67 9.01 31.03
CA GLN A 34 32.72 8.45 29.68
C GLN A 34 31.34 7.89 29.27
N GLN A 35 30.63 7.25 30.20
CA GLN A 35 29.25 6.79 29.99
C GLN A 35 28.26 7.95 29.82
N ILE A 36 28.46 9.06 30.55
CA ILE A 36 27.65 10.27 30.35
C ILE A 36 27.86 10.82 28.93
N ARG A 37 29.10 10.81 28.43
CA ARG A 37 29.42 11.22 27.07
C ARG A 37 28.78 10.31 26.01
N GLU A 38 28.84 9.00 26.20
CA GLU A 38 28.21 8.04 25.28
C GLU A 38 26.69 8.18 25.23
N LEU A 39 26.05 8.45 26.38
CA LEU A 39 24.60 8.72 26.43
C LEU A 39 24.24 10.04 25.74
N GLN A 40 25.04 11.09 25.92
CA GLN A 40 24.85 12.36 25.20
C GLN A 40 25.00 12.17 23.69
N ASP A 41 26.05 11.48 23.24
CA ASP A 41 26.25 11.17 21.83
C ASP A 41 25.13 10.28 21.25
N ALA A 42 24.54 9.40 22.06
CA ALA A 42 23.40 8.58 21.65
C ALA A 42 22.10 9.41 21.56
N VAL A 43 21.89 10.34 22.49
CA VAL A 43 20.74 11.26 22.47
C VAL A 43 20.83 12.20 21.26
N ASP A 44 22.00 12.79 20.99
CA ASP A 44 22.19 13.70 19.86
C ASP A 44 21.96 12.99 18.51
N ARG A 45 22.46 11.75 18.39
CA ARG A 45 22.19 10.91 17.21
C ARG A 45 20.72 10.55 17.07
N ASN A 46 20.03 10.27 18.17
CA ASN A 46 18.61 9.95 18.14
C ASN A 46 17.78 11.18 17.74
N ASP A 47 18.09 12.35 18.28
CA ASP A 47 17.39 13.60 17.93
C ASP A 47 17.59 13.96 16.45
N GLN A 48 18.79 13.74 15.90
CA GLN A 48 19.04 13.86 14.45
C GLN A 48 18.24 12.83 13.63
N ALA A 49 18.18 11.58 14.08
CA ALA A 49 17.42 10.53 13.40
C ALA A 49 15.91 10.83 13.40
N ILE A 50 15.36 11.30 14.53
CA ILE A 50 13.95 11.70 14.64
C ILE A 50 13.65 12.87 13.70
N ARG A 51 14.51 13.89 13.64
CA ARG A 51 14.32 15.04 12.74
C ARG A 51 14.35 14.61 11.27
N THR A 52 15.28 13.73 10.91
CA THR A 52 15.36 13.18 9.55
C THR A 52 14.09 12.40 9.21
N LEU A 53 13.67 11.49 10.10
CA LEU A 53 12.46 10.70 9.92
C LEU A 53 11.21 11.58 9.82
N ALA A 54 11.10 12.64 10.64
CA ALA A 54 9.99 13.58 10.58
C ALA A 54 9.94 14.29 9.22
N GLY A 55 11.10 14.71 8.68
CA GLY A 55 11.20 15.31 7.35
C GLY A 55 10.82 14.34 6.23
N GLU A 56 11.29 13.09 6.31
CA GLU A 56 10.90 12.03 5.37
C GLU A 56 9.39 11.73 5.43
N MET A 57 8.81 11.69 6.63
CA MET A 57 7.36 11.50 6.81
C MET A 57 6.56 12.66 6.24
N GLU A 58 6.97 13.91 6.46
CA GLU A 58 6.32 15.09 5.87
C GLU A 58 6.35 15.02 4.34
N GLN A 59 7.50 14.67 3.76
CA GLN A 59 7.64 14.50 2.32
C GLN A 59 6.76 13.36 1.78
N THR A 60 6.71 12.24 2.52
CA THR A 60 5.88 11.08 2.15
C THR A 60 4.39 11.43 2.21
N LEU A 61 3.95 12.14 3.25
CA LEU A 61 2.56 12.61 3.39
C LEU A 61 2.18 13.61 2.30
N SER A 62 3.10 14.51 1.94
CA SER A 62 2.89 15.43 0.82
C SER A 62 2.73 14.69 -0.51
N ALA A 63 3.61 13.72 -0.79
CA ALA A 63 3.51 12.88 -1.98
C ALA A 63 2.22 12.07 -2.00
N LEU A 64 1.81 11.51 -0.85
CA LEU A 64 0.56 10.75 -0.72
C LEU A 64 -0.67 11.63 -1.00
N LYS A 65 -0.67 12.87 -0.47
CA LYS A 65 -1.74 13.85 -0.71
C LYS A 65 -1.80 14.25 -2.18
N GLN A 66 -0.65 14.44 -2.83
CA GLN A 66 -0.64 14.73 -4.26
C GLN A 66 -1.18 13.53 -5.06
N ALA A 67 -0.73 12.32 -4.75
CA ALA A 67 -1.23 11.11 -5.40
C ALA A 67 -2.74 10.91 -5.18
N SER A 68 -3.27 11.20 -3.99
CA SER A 68 -4.70 11.09 -3.71
C SER A 68 -5.51 12.10 -4.53
N THR A 69 -5.07 13.35 -4.62
CA THR A 69 -5.74 14.37 -5.45
C THR A 69 -5.72 13.99 -6.94
N GLN A 70 -4.61 13.42 -7.41
CA GLN A 70 -4.52 12.94 -8.78
C GLN A 70 -5.47 11.76 -9.02
N LEU A 71 -5.54 10.79 -8.10
CA LEU A 71 -6.49 9.69 -8.19
C LEU A 71 -7.95 10.18 -8.19
N GLU A 72 -8.31 11.12 -7.33
CA GLU A 72 -9.64 11.73 -7.33
C GLU A 72 -9.99 12.37 -8.68
N SER A 73 -9.04 13.09 -9.28
CA SER A 73 -9.23 13.69 -10.61
C SER A 73 -9.43 12.63 -11.70
N THR A 74 -8.61 11.57 -11.69
CA THR A 74 -8.73 10.48 -12.68
C THR A 74 -10.04 9.71 -12.53
N LEU A 75 -10.51 9.48 -11.30
CA LEU A 75 -11.80 8.85 -11.04
C LEU A 75 -12.96 9.72 -11.50
N ALA A 76 -12.88 11.04 -11.32
CA ALA A 76 -13.89 11.95 -11.81
C ALA A 76 -13.97 11.92 -13.35
N ASP A 77 -12.84 11.91 -14.03
CA ASP A 77 -12.79 11.83 -15.49
C ASP A 77 -13.25 10.47 -16.03
N LEU A 78 -12.86 9.37 -15.40
CA LEU A 78 -13.36 8.03 -15.76
C LEU A 78 -14.88 7.92 -15.59
N ARG A 79 -15.45 8.50 -14.53
CA ARG A 79 -16.91 8.55 -14.33
C ARG A 79 -17.61 9.36 -15.42
N ARG A 80 -17.03 10.48 -15.85
CA ARG A 80 -17.56 11.26 -16.97
C ARG A 80 -17.53 10.47 -18.27
N GLN A 81 -16.41 9.80 -18.56
CA GLN A 81 -16.27 8.95 -19.75
C GLN A 81 -17.30 7.80 -19.72
N GLN A 82 -17.46 7.11 -18.60
CA GLN A 82 -18.49 6.07 -18.46
C GLN A 82 -19.89 6.61 -18.76
N ALA A 83 -20.25 7.76 -18.19
CA ALA A 83 -21.56 8.38 -18.44
C ALA A 83 -21.76 8.75 -19.93
N GLU A 84 -20.71 9.19 -20.63
CA GLU A 84 -20.77 9.43 -22.07
C GLU A 84 -20.92 8.13 -22.87
N HIS A 85 -20.19 7.08 -22.49
CA HIS A 85 -20.29 5.77 -23.12
C HIS A 85 -21.68 5.17 -22.95
N ASP A 86 -22.26 5.23 -21.76
CA ASP A 86 -23.62 4.74 -21.49
C ASP A 86 -24.66 5.47 -22.33
N ARG A 87 -24.55 6.81 -22.46
CA ARG A 87 -25.42 7.60 -23.34
C ARG A 87 -25.31 7.17 -24.80
N ARG A 88 -24.09 6.94 -25.29
CA ARG A 88 -23.86 6.47 -26.66
C ARG A 88 -24.44 5.08 -26.88
N LEU A 89 -24.26 4.17 -25.92
CA LEU A 89 -24.82 2.82 -25.99
C LEU A 89 -26.35 2.85 -26.04
N HIS A 90 -26.98 3.66 -25.20
CA HIS A 90 -28.44 3.83 -25.24
C HIS A 90 -28.93 4.37 -26.59
N ALA A 91 -28.26 5.39 -27.14
CA ALA A 91 -28.60 5.92 -28.46
C ALA A 91 -28.44 4.85 -29.56
N MET A 92 -27.33 4.09 -29.52
CA MET A 92 -27.07 3.02 -30.46
C MET A 92 -28.12 1.90 -30.37
N GLN A 93 -28.52 1.53 -29.16
CA GLN A 93 -29.53 0.50 -28.90
C GLN A 93 -30.89 0.87 -29.49
N TRP A 94 -31.29 2.14 -29.40
CA TRP A 94 -32.50 2.64 -30.06
C TRP A 94 -32.41 2.53 -31.58
N ILE A 95 -31.30 2.95 -32.17
CA ILE A 95 -31.08 2.87 -33.62
C ILE A 95 -31.12 1.42 -34.10
N VAL A 96 -30.46 0.51 -33.38
CA VAL A 96 -30.47 -0.93 -33.70
C VAL A 96 -31.89 -1.49 -33.60
N GLY A 97 -32.66 -1.14 -32.56
CA GLY A 97 -34.06 -1.57 -32.45
C GLY A 97 -34.93 -1.12 -33.62
N VAL A 98 -34.78 0.14 -34.05
CA VAL A 98 -35.49 0.68 -35.22
C VAL A 98 -35.04 -0.03 -36.51
N ALA A 99 -33.74 -0.26 -36.69
CA ALA A 99 -33.23 -0.96 -37.86
C ALA A 99 -33.72 -2.42 -37.95
N VAL A 100 -33.74 -3.14 -36.82
CA VAL A 100 -34.24 -4.53 -36.74
C VAL A 100 -35.74 -4.58 -37.05
N THR A 101 -36.54 -3.70 -36.46
CA THR A 101 -37.99 -3.65 -36.73
C THR A 101 -38.30 -3.31 -38.18
N ALA A 102 -37.59 -2.34 -38.78
CA ALA A 102 -37.71 -2.01 -40.19
C ALA A 102 -37.36 -3.20 -41.10
N ALA A 103 -36.28 -3.93 -40.79
CA ALA A 103 -35.87 -5.11 -41.55
C ALA A 103 -36.92 -6.23 -41.49
N VAL A 104 -37.49 -6.49 -40.31
CA VAL A 104 -38.57 -7.49 -40.13
C VAL A 104 -39.82 -7.10 -40.92
N LEU A 105 -40.24 -5.84 -40.87
CA LEU A 105 -41.39 -5.35 -41.64
C LEU A 105 -41.16 -5.46 -43.15
N ALA A 106 -39.98 -5.04 -43.63
CA ALA A 106 -39.63 -5.16 -45.04
C ALA A 106 -39.65 -6.62 -45.51
N PHE A 107 -39.12 -7.54 -44.70
CA PHE A 107 -39.17 -8.97 -44.99
C PHE A 107 -40.60 -9.52 -45.02
N ALA A 108 -41.44 -9.15 -44.05
CA ALA A 108 -42.84 -9.57 -44.01
C ALA A 108 -43.64 -9.08 -45.23
N VAL A 109 -43.42 -7.82 -45.65
CA VAL A 109 -44.05 -7.27 -46.86
C VAL A 109 -43.58 -8.00 -48.12
N ALA A 110 -42.29 -8.28 -48.24
CA ALA A 110 -41.75 -9.05 -49.37
C ALA A 110 -42.33 -10.47 -49.42
N ALA A 111 -42.45 -11.14 -48.27
CA ALA A 111 -43.07 -12.47 -48.18
C ALA A 111 -44.55 -12.43 -48.56
N PHE A 112 -45.30 -11.42 -48.13
CA PHE A 112 -46.71 -11.24 -48.50
C PHE A 112 -46.88 -10.98 -50.00
N ALA A 113 -45.99 -10.18 -50.60
CA ALA A 113 -46.00 -9.92 -52.03
C ALA A 113 -45.68 -11.18 -52.86
N LEU A 114 -44.86 -12.09 -52.33
CA LEU A 114 -44.55 -13.37 -52.98
C LEU A 114 -45.68 -14.41 -52.83
N ALA A 115 -46.45 -14.33 -51.75
CA ALA A 115 -47.54 -15.26 -51.45
C ALA A 115 -48.89 -14.89 -52.12
N ARG A 116 -48.97 -13.72 -52.75
CA ARG A 116 -50.14 -13.22 -53.47
C ARG A 116 -49.95 -13.34 -54.98
#